data_AF-A0A917TGW9-F1
#
_entry.id   AF-A0A917TGW9-F1
#
_cell.length_a   1.000
_cell.length_b   1.000
_cell.length_c   1.000
_cell.angle_alpha   90.00
_cell.angle_beta   90.00
_cell.angle_gamma   90.00
#
_symmetry.space_group_name_H-M   'P 1'
#
loop_
_entity.id
_entity.type
_entity.pdbx_description
1 polymer ?
#
loop_
_entity_poly.entity_id
_entity_poly.type
_entity_poly.pdbx_seq_one_letter_code
_entity_poly.pdbx_strand_id
1 'polypeptide(L)'
;MAFIDSLQSIIPIALFYSAPLIFTALGGVFSERSGVVNIGLEGLMVMGAFVGIVFNLTFADVFGAATPWISIVVAAIVSSIFSLLHAVASVTFRADQVVSGVAINFLALGIGVFLTKQFYGKGQTDMVDRPFYSDSIPFHSYLTFLLLVRCSLVEFTTPLI
;
A
#
# COMPACT_ATOMS: atom_id res chain seq x y z
N MET A 1 0.75 4.64 36.08
CA MET A 1 1.81 4.89 35.09
C MET A 1 1.64 3.98 33.88
N ALA A 2 1.56 2.65 34.05
CA ALA A 2 1.36 1.70 32.94
C ALA A 2 0.28 2.01 31.89
N PHE A 3 -0.85 2.62 32.28
CA PHE A 3 -1.90 3.02 31.34
C PHE A 3 -1.47 4.17 30.42
N ILE A 4 -0.83 5.21 30.97
CA ILE A 4 -0.34 6.35 30.18
C ILE A 4 0.79 5.91 29.25
N ASP A 5 1.66 5.00 29.71
CA ASP A 5 2.75 4.44 28.89
C ASP A 5 2.19 3.62 27.70
N SER A 6 1.11 2.87 27.94
CA SER A 6 0.41 2.14 26.88
C SER A 6 -0.17 3.08 25.83
N LEU A 7 -0.83 4.16 26.26
CA LEU A 7 -1.37 5.18 25.35
C LEU A 7 -0.27 5.88 24.53
N GLN A 8 0.88 6.18 25.15
CA GLN A 8 2.01 6.80 24.45
C GLN A 8 2.60 5.92 23.34
N SER A 9 2.47 4.59 23.43
CA SER A 9 2.94 3.68 22.37
C SER A 9 1.92 3.49 21.24
N ILE A 10 0.62 3.42 21.56
CA ILE A 10 -0.44 3.09 20.60
C ILE A 10 -0.84 4.29 19.77
N ILE A 11 -0.93 5.49 20.36
CA ILE A 11 -1.41 6.67 19.65
C ILE A 11 -0.51 7.04 18.45
N PRO A 12 0.82 7.13 18.60
CA PRO A 12 1.69 7.43 17.47
C PRO A 12 1.62 6.37 16.38
N ILE A 13 1.66 5.08 16.75
CA ILE A 13 1.63 3.99 15.76
C ILE A 13 0.33 4.01 14.95
N ALA A 14 -0.80 4.25 15.61
CA ALA A 14 -2.10 4.35 14.96
C ALA A 14 -2.14 5.51 13.97
N LEU A 15 -1.62 6.68 14.36
CA LEU A 15 -1.53 7.85 13.47
C LEU A 15 -0.60 7.57 12.28
N PHE A 16 0.57 6.98 12.50
CA PHE A 16 1.52 6.65 11.43
C PHE A 16 0.93 5.65 10.40
N TYR A 17 0.24 4.60 10.85
CA TYR A 17 -0.40 3.64 9.95
C TYR A 17 -1.69 4.16 9.31
N SER A 18 -2.38 5.13 9.93
CA SER A 18 -3.59 5.71 9.35
C SER A 18 -3.36 6.38 8.00
N ALA A 19 -2.20 7.04 7.81
CA ALA A 19 -1.87 7.74 6.58
C ALA A 19 -1.89 6.83 5.34
N PRO A 20 -1.10 5.73 5.26
CA PRO A 20 -1.16 4.82 4.11
C PRO A 20 -2.51 4.10 3.96
N LEU A 21 -3.23 3.86 5.07
CA LEU A 21 -4.57 3.27 5.00
C LEU A 21 -5.59 4.21 4.36
N ILE A 22 -5.53 5.52 4.60
CA ILE A 22 -6.41 6.52 3.96
C ILE A 22 -6.16 6.56 2.45
N PHE A 23 -4.90 6.54 2.01
CA PHE A 23 -4.56 6.46 0.58
C PHE A 23 -5.14 5.21 -0.08
N THR A 24 -5.03 4.08 0.61
CA THR A 24 -5.55 2.80 0.11
C THR A 24 -7.07 2.79 0.05
N ALA A 25 -7.74 3.32 1.10
CA ALA A 25 -9.19 3.42 1.16
C ALA A 25 -9.77 4.24 0.00
N LEU A 26 -9.10 5.33 -0.39
CA LEU A 26 -9.51 6.14 -1.54
C LEU A 26 -9.41 5.38 -2.86
N GLY A 27 -8.36 4.57 -3.03
CA GLY A 27 -8.29 3.61 -4.14
C GLY A 27 -9.47 2.63 -4.16
N GLY A 28 -9.93 2.19 -2.98
CA GLY A 28 -11.12 1.38 -2.81
C GLY A 28 -12.41 2.08 -3.26
N VAL A 29 -12.59 3.36 -2.89
CA VAL A 29 -13.75 4.16 -3.32
C VAL A 29 -13.82 4.28 -4.84
N PHE A 30 -12.68 4.52 -5.51
CA PHE A 30 -12.63 4.51 -6.98
C PHE A 30 -13.01 3.16 -7.58
N SER A 31 -12.56 2.06 -6.95
CA SER A 31 -12.90 0.69 -7.38
C SER A 31 -14.41 0.45 -7.27
N GLU A 32 -15.02 0.78 -6.14
CA GLU A 32 -16.45 0.62 -5.91
C GLU A 32 -17.29 1.44 -6.90
N ARG A 33 -16.85 2.65 -7.25
CA ARG A 33 -17.49 3.47 -8.29
C ARG A 33 -17.44 2.84 -9.67
N SER A 34 -16.41 2.06 -9.97
CA SER A 34 -16.32 1.31 -11.23
C SER A 34 -17.18 0.04 -11.25
N GLY A 35 -17.90 -0.25 -10.15
CA GLY A 35 -18.75 -1.44 -10.01
C GLY A 35 -18.00 -2.68 -9.53
N VAL A 36 -16.76 -2.55 -9.05
CA VAL A 36 -15.94 -3.65 -8.56
C VAL A 36 -15.46 -3.35 -7.14
N VAL A 37 -16.04 -4.04 -6.16
CA VAL A 37 -15.63 -3.96 -4.76
C VAL A 37 -14.31 -4.70 -4.57
N ASN A 38 -13.27 -4.00 -4.09
CA ASN A 38 -11.95 -4.59 -3.89
C ASN A 38 -11.65 -4.82 -2.40
N ILE A 39 -11.97 -6.02 -1.90
CA ILE A 39 -11.62 -6.46 -0.54
C ILE A 39 -10.14 -6.88 -0.43
N GLY A 40 -9.46 -7.06 -1.58
CA GLY A 40 -8.07 -7.52 -1.67
C GLY A 40 -7.00 -6.44 -1.42
N LEU A 41 -7.41 -5.21 -1.03
CA LEU A 41 -6.50 -4.07 -0.89
C LEU A 41 -5.39 -4.30 0.15
N GLU A 42 -5.66 -5.05 1.21
CA GLU A 42 -4.67 -5.41 2.22
C GLU A 42 -3.51 -6.22 1.61
N GLY A 43 -3.83 -7.20 0.77
CA GLY A 43 -2.84 -7.99 0.03
C GLY A 43 -2.05 -7.15 -0.96
N LEU A 44 -2.69 -6.18 -1.63
CA LEU A 44 -1.99 -5.25 -2.52
C LEU A 44 -1.01 -4.36 -1.77
N MET A 45 -1.35 -3.91 -0.56
CA MET A 45 -0.44 -3.16 0.32
C MET A 45 0.74 -4.03 0.75
N VAL A 46 0.51 -5.28 1.16
CA VAL A 46 1.57 -6.20 1.58
C VAL A 46 2.55 -6.48 0.45
N MET A 47 2.06 -6.80 -0.75
CA MET A 47 2.93 -7.03 -1.91
C MET A 47 3.68 -5.77 -2.33
N GLY A 48 3.02 -4.61 -2.30
CA GLY A 48 3.65 -3.33 -2.63
C GLY A 48 4.77 -2.98 -1.64
N ALA A 49 4.52 -3.15 -0.34
CA ALA A 49 5.52 -2.94 0.71
C ALA A 49 6.71 -3.89 0.53
N PHE A 50 6.45 -5.18 0.30
CA PHE A 50 7.48 -6.20 0.09
C PHE A 50 8.35 -5.91 -1.15
N VAL A 51 7.73 -5.60 -2.28
CA VAL A 51 8.47 -5.29 -3.52
C VAL A 51 9.26 -3.99 -3.37
N GLY A 52 8.66 -2.97 -2.75
CA GLY A 52 9.30 -1.69 -2.50
C GLY A 52 10.56 -1.83 -1.65
N ILE A 53 10.49 -2.58 -0.54
CA ILE A 53 11.64 -2.80 0.33
C ILE A 53 12.71 -3.65 -0.34
N VAL A 54 12.33 -4.73 -1.03
CA VAL A 54 13.29 -5.59 -1.76
C VAL A 54 14.03 -4.78 -2.81
N PHE A 55 13.31 -4.00 -3.64
CA PHE A 55 13.94 -3.16 -4.65
C PHE A 55 14.87 -2.12 -4.03
N ASN A 56 14.45 -1.50 -2.94
CA ASN A 56 15.27 -0.51 -2.25
C ASN A 56 16.59 -1.13 -1.75
N LEU A 57 16.50 -2.26 -1.05
CA LEU A 57 17.67 -2.96 -0.50
C LEU A 57 18.61 -3.50 -1.60
N THR A 58 18.08 -3.94 -2.74
CA THR A 58 18.92 -4.50 -3.82
C THR A 58 19.56 -3.44 -4.72
N PHE A 59 18.92 -2.28 -4.89
CA PHE A 59 19.36 -1.27 -5.85
C PHE A 59 19.80 0.07 -5.22
N ALA A 60 19.88 0.14 -3.89
CA ALA A 60 20.34 1.34 -3.17
C ALA A 60 21.71 1.85 -3.66
N ASP A 61 22.64 0.95 -3.95
CA ASP A 61 24.00 1.29 -4.41
C ASP A 61 24.03 1.78 -5.86
N VAL A 62 23.04 1.42 -6.67
CA VAL A 62 22.98 1.72 -8.11
C VAL A 62 22.33 3.07 -8.37
N PHE A 63 21.16 3.32 -7.77
CA PHE A 63 20.39 4.54 -8.01
C PHE A 63 20.56 5.61 -6.93
N GLY A 64 21.26 5.31 -5.83
CA GLY A 64 21.53 6.25 -4.75
C GLY A 64 20.25 6.87 -4.19
N ALA A 65 20.19 8.21 -4.17
CA ALA A 65 19.03 8.96 -3.65
C ALA A 65 17.75 8.80 -4.47
N ALA A 66 17.83 8.32 -5.72
CA ALA A 66 16.65 8.08 -6.57
C ALA A 66 15.98 6.73 -6.29
N THR A 67 16.67 5.79 -5.63
CA THR A 67 16.19 4.43 -5.36
C THR A 67 14.80 4.39 -4.70
N PRO A 68 14.51 5.20 -3.65
CA PRO A 68 13.21 5.14 -3.00
C PRO A 68 12.05 5.55 -3.93
N TRP A 69 12.27 6.54 -4.82
CA TRP A 69 11.26 6.96 -5.79
C TRP A 69 10.97 5.89 -6.83
N ILE A 70 12.01 5.24 -7.34
CA ILE A 70 11.88 4.14 -8.32
C ILE A 70 11.19 2.94 -7.67
N SER A 71 11.49 2.64 -6.40
CA SER A 71 10.86 1.54 -5.66
C SER A 71 9.34 1.70 -5.56
N ILE A 72 8.83 2.93 -5.41
CA ILE A 72 7.37 3.20 -5.41
C ILE A 72 6.75 2.82 -6.76
N VAL A 73 7.39 3.19 -7.88
CA VAL A 73 6.88 2.87 -9.22
C VAL A 73 6.89 1.36 -9.46
N VAL A 74 7.96 0.67 -9.08
CA VAL A 74 8.07 -0.77 -9.22
C VAL A 74 7.04 -1.50 -8.34
N ALA A 75 6.88 -1.06 -7.09
CA ALA A 75 5.85 -1.58 -6.18
C ALA A 75 4.44 -1.37 -6.75
N ALA A 76 4.15 -0.18 -7.30
CA ALA A 76 2.87 0.11 -7.93
C ALA A 76 2.58 -0.83 -9.10
N ILE A 77 3.55 -1.07 -9.99
CA ILE A 77 3.40 -1.99 -11.13
C ILE A 77 3.09 -3.40 -10.65
N VAL A 78 3.82 -3.91 -9.66
CA VAL A 78 3.60 -5.27 -9.13
C VAL A 78 2.23 -5.38 -8.45
N SER A 79 1.83 -4.41 -7.63
CA SER A 79 0.50 -4.40 -7.03
C SER A 79 -0.61 -4.25 -8.08
N SER A 80 -0.39 -3.50 -9.17
CA SER A 80 -1.33 -3.43 -10.28
C SER A 80 -1.54 -4.79 -10.97
N ILE A 81 -0.50 -5.63 -11.06
CA ILE A 81 -0.65 -7.00 -11.60
C ILE A 81 -1.57 -7.83 -10.70
N PHE A 82 -1.41 -7.76 -9.37
CA PHE A 82 -2.32 -8.45 -8.43
C PHE A 82 -3.75 -7.90 -8.51
N SER A 83 -3.91 -6.59 -8.64
CA SER A 83 -5.22 -5.96 -8.87
C SER A 83 -5.86 -6.41 -10.18
N LEU A 84 -5.05 -6.59 -11.24
CA LEU A 84 -5.51 -7.11 -12.52
C LEU A 84 -6.01 -8.56 -12.39
N LEU A 85 -5.35 -9.40 -11.58
CA LEU A 85 -5.86 -10.75 -11.28
C LEU A 85 -7.24 -10.69 -10.62
N HIS A 86 -7.46 -9.75 -9.69
CA HIS A 86 -8.78 -9.52 -9.09
C HIS A 86 -9.81 -9.13 -10.14
N ALA A 87 -9.46 -8.16 -10.99
CA ALA A 87 -10.35 -7.65 -12.03
C ALA A 87 -10.71 -8.74 -13.06
N VAL A 88 -9.77 -9.57 -13.49
CA VAL A 88 -10.05 -10.68 -14.41
C VAL A 88 -10.98 -11.71 -13.73
N ALA A 89 -10.72 -12.04 -12.46
CA ALA A 89 -11.58 -12.96 -11.71
C ALA A 89 -13.02 -12.42 -11.56
N SER A 90 -13.19 -11.16 -11.20
CA SER A 90 -14.50 -10.56 -10.94
C SER A 90 -15.24 -10.13 -12.21
N VAL A 91 -14.55 -9.59 -13.21
CA VAL A 91 -15.17 -9.06 -14.44
C VAL A 91 -15.31 -10.14 -15.51
N THR A 92 -14.23 -10.88 -15.81
CA THR A 92 -14.24 -11.88 -16.88
C THR A 92 -14.90 -13.18 -16.44
N PHE A 93 -14.53 -13.69 -15.26
CA PHE A 93 -15.07 -14.95 -14.74
C PHE A 93 -16.32 -14.79 -13.87
N ARG A 94 -16.73 -13.56 -13.58
CA ARG A 94 -17.91 -13.25 -12.72
C ARG A 94 -17.83 -13.95 -11.37
N ALA A 95 -16.62 -14.12 -10.84
CA ALA A 95 -16.43 -14.68 -9.52
C ALA A 95 -16.93 -13.70 -8.45
N ASP A 96 -17.29 -14.25 -7.29
CA ASP A 96 -17.61 -13.46 -6.11
C ASP A 96 -16.40 -12.58 -5.72
N GLN A 97 -16.63 -11.27 -5.67
CA GLN A 97 -15.61 -10.26 -5.42
C GLN A 97 -15.03 -10.37 -3.99
N VAL A 98 -15.84 -10.80 -3.02
CA VAL A 98 -15.38 -11.03 -1.65
C VAL A 98 -14.46 -12.23 -1.62
N VAL A 99 -14.84 -13.34 -2.25
CA VAL A 99 -14.02 -14.57 -2.30
C VAL A 99 -12.70 -14.31 -3.01
N SER A 100 -12.73 -13.65 -4.18
CA SER A 100 -11.52 -13.30 -4.93
C SER A 100 -10.61 -12.34 -4.14
N GLY A 101 -11.18 -11.32 -3.48
CA GLY A 101 -10.42 -10.38 -2.66
C GLY A 101 -9.75 -11.03 -1.46
N VAL A 102 -10.47 -11.88 -0.73
CA VAL A 102 -9.92 -12.65 0.40
C VAL A 102 -8.82 -13.61 -0.07
N ALA A 103 -8.99 -14.27 -1.22
CA ALA A 103 -7.97 -15.13 -1.80
C ALA A 103 -6.68 -14.33 -2.13
N ILE A 104 -6.80 -13.11 -2.65
CA ILE A 104 -5.65 -12.23 -2.92
C ILE A 104 -4.95 -11.82 -1.63
N ASN A 105 -5.68 -11.50 -0.55
CA ASN A 105 -5.07 -11.19 0.74
C ASN A 105 -4.23 -12.37 1.27
N PHE A 106 -4.78 -13.59 1.24
CA PHE A 106 -4.04 -14.77 1.67
C PHE A 106 -2.86 -15.10 0.75
N LEU A 107 -3.03 -14.96 -0.56
CA LEU A 107 -1.96 -15.17 -1.53
C LEU A 107 -0.80 -14.19 -1.28
N ALA A 108 -1.09 -12.91 -1.11
CA ALA A 108 -0.12 -11.87 -0.84
C ALA A 108 0.64 -12.11 0.47
N LEU A 109 -0.08 -12.41 1.56
CA LEU A 109 0.53 -12.73 2.85
C LEU A 109 1.42 -13.98 2.76
N GLY A 110 0.94 -15.04 2.10
CA GLY A 110 1.69 -16.28 1.93
C GLY A 110 2.97 -16.08 1.11
N ILE A 111 2.86 -15.41 -0.04
CA ILE A 111 4.01 -15.10 -0.90
C ILE A 111 4.99 -14.17 -0.19
N GLY A 112 4.51 -13.11 0.45
CA GLY A 112 5.35 -12.12 1.14
C GLY A 112 6.20 -12.77 2.24
N VAL A 113 5.59 -13.59 3.11
CA VAL A 113 6.32 -14.30 4.17
C VAL A 113 7.28 -15.33 3.59
N PHE A 114 6.86 -16.10 2.59
CA PHE A 114 7.70 -17.11 1.95
C PHE A 114 8.94 -16.50 1.30
N LEU A 115 8.77 -15.46 0.48
CA LEU A 115 9.87 -14.80 -0.20
C LEU A 115 10.79 -14.06 0.76
N THR A 116 10.25 -13.44 1.82
CA THR A 116 11.08 -12.82 2.87
C THR A 116 11.99 -13.84 3.52
N LYS A 117 11.45 -15.01 3.86
CA LYS A 117 12.23 -16.12 4.44
C LYS A 117 13.25 -16.66 3.45
N GLN A 118 12.90 -16.78 2.18
CA GLN A 118 13.79 -17.29 1.14
C GLN A 118 14.96 -16.35 0.83
N PHE A 119 14.72 -15.03 0.78
CA PHE A 119 15.76 -14.05 0.44
C PHE A 119 16.60 -13.61 1.63
N TYR A 120 15.99 -13.43 2.80
CA TYR A 120 16.67 -12.85 3.96
C TYR A 120 16.93 -13.85 5.09
N GLY A 121 16.37 -15.07 5.01
CA GLY A 121 16.48 -16.08 6.08
C GLY A 121 15.79 -15.67 7.40
N LYS A 122 15.03 -14.57 7.39
CA LYS A 122 14.40 -13.93 8.55
C LYS A 122 12.88 -13.84 8.33
N GLY A 123 12.14 -13.54 9.41
CA GLY A 123 10.69 -13.26 9.34
C GLY A 123 10.34 -11.83 8.94
N GLN A 124 11.33 -10.96 8.79
CA GLN A 124 11.18 -9.56 8.42
C GLN A 124 12.36 -9.13 7.55
N THR A 125 12.15 -8.12 6.71
CA THR A 125 13.20 -7.50 5.90
C THR A 125 14.06 -6.59 6.77
N ASP A 126 15.30 -6.36 6.33
CA ASP A 126 16.19 -5.42 7.00
C ASP A 126 15.69 -3.96 6.83
N MET A 127 16.10 -3.08 7.74
CA MET A 127 15.73 -1.66 7.67
C MET A 127 16.50 -0.97 6.54
N VAL A 128 15.87 0.02 5.90
CA VAL A 128 16.51 0.81 4.84
C VAL A 128 17.56 1.74 5.45
N ASP A 129 18.81 1.64 4.99
CA ASP A 129 19.93 2.47 5.46
C ASP A 129 19.82 3.94 5.05
N ARG A 130 19.13 4.23 3.93
CA ARG A 130 18.86 5.58 3.42
C ARG A 130 17.36 5.82 3.29
N PRO A 131 16.66 6.14 4.38
CA PRO A 131 15.25 6.51 4.31
C PRO A 131 15.04 7.77 3.46
N PHE A 132 13.80 8.04 3.06
CA PHE A 132 13.43 9.32 2.47
C PHE A 132 13.86 10.47 3.40
N TYR A 133 14.94 11.17 3.08
CA TYR A 133 15.40 12.33 3.83
C TYR A 133 14.55 13.53 3.42
N SER A 134 13.77 14.08 4.35
CA SER A 134 13.01 15.32 4.14
C SER A 134 13.49 16.34 5.16
N ASP A 135 14.46 17.18 4.80
CA ASP A 135 15.00 18.24 5.66
C ASP A 135 14.03 19.43 5.88
N SER A 136 12.81 19.33 5.38
CA SER A 136 11.70 20.24 5.66
C SER A 136 10.39 19.55 5.28
N ILE A 137 9.28 19.91 5.93
CA ILE A 137 7.94 19.47 5.51
C ILE A 137 7.70 20.12 4.14
N PRO A 138 7.76 19.37 3.03
CA PRO A 138 7.75 19.99 1.73
C PRO A 138 6.32 20.38 1.37
N PHE A 139 6.20 21.45 0.58
CA PHE A 139 4.97 21.85 -0.12
C PHE A 139 4.25 20.67 -0.81
N HIS A 140 4.99 19.63 -1.21
CA HIS A 140 4.47 18.38 -1.75
C HIS A 140 3.53 17.62 -0.80
N SER A 141 3.79 17.61 0.52
CA SER A 141 2.89 16.96 1.47
C SER A 141 1.54 17.68 1.56
N TYR A 142 1.54 19.01 1.40
CA TYR A 142 0.31 19.82 1.34
C TYR A 142 -0.45 19.60 0.03
N LEU A 143 0.27 19.48 -1.09
CA LEU A 143 -0.33 19.14 -2.39
C LEU A 143 -0.96 17.75 -2.38
N THR A 144 -0.29 16.75 -1.80
CA THR A 144 -0.85 15.40 -1.67
C THR A 144 -2.11 15.42 -0.80
N PHE A 145 -2.11 16.14 0.33
CA PHE A 145 -3.30 16.29 1.16
C PHE A 145 -4.44 17.03 0.45
N LEU A 146 -4.14 18.10 -0.29
CA LEU A 146 -5.13 18.87 -1.04
C LEU A 146 -5.69 18.08 -2.23
N LEU A 147 -4.87 17.28 -2.91
CA LEU A 147 -5.31 16.35 -3.97
C LEU A 147 -6.19 15.24 -3.40
N LEU A 148 -5.86 14.70 -2.23
CA LEU A 148 -6.71 13.74 -1.52
C LEU A 148 -8.07 14.34 -1.20
N VAL A 149 -8.09 15.49 -0.52
CA VAL A 149 -9.34 16.20 -0.16
C VAL A 149 -10.15 16.52 -1.42
N ARG A 150 -9.50 16.95 -2.50
CA ARG A 150 -10.19 17.29 -3.74
C ARG A 150 -10.69 16.06 -4.51
N CYS A 151 -9.95 14.95 -4.53
CA CYS A 151 -10.45 13.66 -5.04
C CYS A 151 -11.68 13.21 -4.26
N SER A 152 -11.59 13.17 -2.92
CA SER A 152 -12.73 12.79 -2.07
C SER A 152 -13.94 13.71 -2.30
N LEU A 153 -13.74 15.03 -2.38
CA LEU A 153 -14.84 15.96 -2.61
C LEU A 153 -15.45 15.80 -4.00
N VAL A 154 -14.66 15.60 -5.06
CA VAL A 154 -15.15 15.34 -6.42
C VAL A 154 -15.94 14.04 -6.47
N GLU A 155 -15.49 13.02 -5.75
CA GLU A 155 -16.24 11.79 -5.60
C GLU A 155 -17.57 12.05 -4.86
N PHE A 156 -17.55 12.57 -3.64
CA PHE A 156 -18.78 12.77 -2.87
C PHE A 156 -19.79 13.76 -3.49
N THR A 157 -19.36 14.65 -4.39
CA THR A 157 -20.24 15.60 -5.09
C THR A 157 -20.78 15.10 -6.43
N THR A 158 -20.20 14.05 -7.01
CA THR A 158 -20.72 13.45 -8.25
C THR A 158 -21.84 12.46 -7.92
N PRO A 159 -23.06 12.64 -8.46
CA PRO A 159 -24.20 11.79 -8.15
C PRO A 159 -23.92 10.36 -8.63
N LEU A 160 -24.20 9.38 -7.76
CA LEU A 160 -24.30 7.97 -8.12
C LEU A 160 -25.41 7.83 -9.17
N ILE A 161 -25.03 7.45 -10.40
CA ILE A 161 -25.97 7.07 -11.45
C ILE A 161 -26.57 5.71 -11.10
#